data_AF-A0A350V5K6-F1
#
_entry.id   AF-A0A350V5K6-F1
#
_cell.length_a   1.000
_cell.length_b   1.000
_cell.length_c   1.000
_cell.angle_alpha   90.00
_cell.angle_beta   90.00
_cell.angle_gamma   90.00
#
_symmetry.space_group_name_H-M   'P 1'
#
loop_
_entity.id
_entity.type
_entity.pdbx_description
1 polymer ?
#
loop_
_entity_poly.entity_id
_entity_poly.type
_entity_poly.pdbx_seq_one_letter_code
_entity_poly.pdbx_strand_id
1 'polypeptide(L)'
;MSYTLSLIRSTDFRKLYNGNVLKGILAIFFVYIVSQIPSNAIYEKIQYYRIYGWGINTDFMPEQLFNFKKENNITGTPYNHFGTGGYLVWNFPGEKNYIDSRNLNDEIHNEYDAIMVMQPGFEKKLEERGVDYVIYLDPDLIRRPNDLKRLVTNYFSTNKKWKLVFWDDKSMLFVKDVPKFSEVIQKYEYKVLDPYDALFNRADFESNVKQNPDAVKLEVKRKLDTEPNGFLFQTLNQAVNKIMQGL
;
A
#
# COMPACT_ATOMS: atom_id res chain seq x y z
N MET A 1 29.36 37.33 -18.67
CA MET A 1 28.01 37.40 -19.27
C MET A 1 28.01 37.95 -20.71
N SER A 2 29.03 38.67 -21.18
CA SER A 2 29.08 39.31 -22.52
C SER A 2 29.45 38.39 -23.69
N TYR A 3 30.28 37.36 -23.48
CA TYR A 3 30.77 36.47 -24.55
C TYR A 3 29.74 35.42 -25.00
N THR A 4 28.93 34.91 -24.07
CA THR A 4 27.85 33.97 -24.39
C THR A 4 26.71 34.64 -25.17
N LEU A 5 26.39 35.89 -24.86
CA LEU A 5 25.40 36.70 -25.57
C LEU A 5 25.84 37.10 -26.99
N SER A 6 27.15 37.29 -27.24
CA SER A 6 27.65 37.61 -28.58
C SER A 6 27.67 36.38 -29.50
N LEU A 7 28.00 35.20 -28.98
CA LEU A 7 27.95 33.93 -29.71
C LEU A 7 26.53 33.58 -30.19
N ILE A 8 25.51 33.77 -29.35
CA ILE A 8 24.10 33.55 -29.70
C ILE A 8 23.60 34.53 -30.79
N ARG A 9 24.22 35.72 -30.89
CA ARG A 9 23.88 36.73 -31.90
C ARG A 9 24.67 36.61 -33.20
N SER A 10 25.65 35.70 -33.26
CA SER A 10 26.44 35.49 -34.47
C SER A 10 25.58 34.96 -35.63
N THR A 11 25.92 35.37 -36.85
CA THR A 11 25.26 34.91 -38.08
C THR A 11 25.38 33.40 -38.28
N ASP A 12 26.47 32.80 -37.83
CA ASP A 12 26.71 31.37 -37.94
C ASP A 12 25.84 30.57 -36.97
N PHE A 13 25.66 31.05 -35.75
CA PHE A 13 24.70 30.47 -34.81
C PHE A 13 23.27 30.58 -35.34
N ARG A 14 22.89 31.72 -35.94
CA ARG A 14 21.56 31.88 -36.57
C ARG A 14 21.34 30.94 -37.76
N LYS A 15 22.37 30.70 -38.59
CA LYS A 15 22.32 29.72 -39.69
C LYS A 15 22.21 28.29 -39.18
N LEU A 16 22.95 27.95 -38.13
CA LEU A 16 22.89 26.63 -37.50
C LEU A 16 21.51 26.39 -36.86
N TYR A 17 21.02 27.37 -36.07
CA TYR A 17 19.70 27.35 -35.42
C TYR A 17 18.54 27.23 -36.40
N ASN A 18 18.58 28.01 -37.50
CA ASN A 18 17.55 27.95 -38.54
C ASN A 18 17.74 26.79 -39.52
N GLY A 19 18.87 26.10 -39.46
CA GLY A 19 19.26 25.01 -40.36
C GLY A 19 18.45 23.74 -40.14
N ASN A 20 18.07 23.09 -41.24
CA ASN A 20 17.30 21.85 -41.20
C ASN A 20 18.06 20.69 -40.54
N VAL A 21 19.39 20.72 -40.55
CA VAL A 21 20.24 19.70 -39.91
C VAL A 21 20.10 19.72 -38.38
N LEU A 22 20.21 20.89 -37.75
CA LEU A 22 20.04 21.00 -36.30
C LEU A 22 18.61 20.62 -35.89
N LYS A 23 17.60 21.06 -36.66
CA LYS A 23 16.20 20.64 -36.44
C LYS A 23 16.04 19.13 -36.54
N GLY A 24 16.68 18.49 -37.53
CA GLY A 24 16.69 17.03 -37.68
C GLY A 24 17.35 16.31 -36.51
N ILE A 25 18.51 16.80 -36.04
CA ILE A 25 19.20 16.25 -34.86
C ILE A 25 18.32 16.37 -33.62
N LEU A 26 17.73 17.54 -33.37
CA LEU A 26 16.83 17.76 -32.24
C LEU A 26 15.57 16.89 -32.33
N ALA A 27 15.02 16.69 -33.54
CA ALA A 27 13.88 15.80 -33.76
C ALA A 27 14.23 14.34 -33.45
N ILE A 28 15.39 13.85 -33.91
CA ILE A 28 15.88 12.49 -33.60
C ILE A 28 16.09 12.33 -32.10
N PHE A 29 16.72 13.32 -31.45
CA PHE A 29 16.94 13.31 -30.02
C PHE A 29 15.62 13.31 -29.23
N PHE A 30 14.64 14.11 -29.67
CA PHE A 30 13.30 14.12 -29.09
C PHE A 30 12.59 12.77 -29.25
N VAL A 31 12.62 12.18 -30.45
CA VAL A 31 12.06 10.84 -30.71
C VAL A 31 12.72 9.79 -29.83
N TYR A 32 14.05 9.84 -29.67
CA TYR A 32 14.76 8.93 -28.78
C TYR A 32 14.31 9.06 -27.33
N ILE A 33 14.22 10.29 -26.79
CA ILE A 33 13.73 10.51 -25.42
C ILE A 33 12.31 9.99 -25.26
N VAL A 34 11.41 10.35 -26.19
CA VAL A 34 10.00 9.92 -26.15
C VAL A 34 9.88 8.40 -26.27
N SER A 35 10.74 7.74 -27.04
CA SER A 35 10.73 6.28 -27.17
C SER A 35 11.18 5.56 -25.91
N GLN A 36 11.87 6.22 -24.97
CA GLN A 36 12.22 5.67 -23.67
C GLN A 36 11.11 5.83 -22.62
N ILE A 37 10.06 6.60 -22.91
CA ILE A 37 8.94 6.80 -21.97
C ILE A 37 8.19 5.48 -21.71
N PRO A 38 7.82 4.68 -22.74
CA PRO A 38 7.06 3.45 -22.49
C PRO A 38 7.81 2.35 -21.74
N SER A 39 9.15 2.38 -21.74
CA SER A 39 9.96 1.33 -21.11
C SER A 39 10.12 1.50 -19.61
N ASN A 40 9.51 2.52 -19.01
CA ASN A 40 9.68 2.91 -17.60
C ASN A 40 11.11 3.29 -17.16
N ALA A 41 12.12 3.08 -18.01
CA ALA A 41 13.53 3.26 -17.69
C ALA A 41 13.89 4.69 -17.23
N ILE A 42 13.20 5.70 -17.78
CA ILE A 42 13.38 7.08 -17.32
C ILE A 42 12.83 7.25 -15.91
N TYR A 43 11.60 6.78 -15.64
CA TYR A 43 10.93 6.91 -14.35
C TYR A 43 11.68 6.21 -13.23
N GLU A 44 12.22 5.01 -13.50
CA GLU A 44 13.09 4.28 -12.57
C GLU A 44 14.36 5.05 -12.25
N LYS A 45 15.04 5.61 -13.27
CA LYS A 45 16.28 6.39 -13.08
C LYS A 45 16.08 7.65 -12.25
N ILE A 46 14.94 8.31 -12.39
CA ILE A 46 14.61 9.52 -11.61
C ILE A 46 13.85 9.18 -10.32
N GLN A 47 13.69 7.90 -10.00
CA GLN A 47 12.96 7.40 -8.82
C GLN A 47 11.54 7.99 -8.70
N TYR A 48 10.88 8.19 -9.84
CA TYR A 48 9.52 8.71 -9.88
C TYR A 48 8.53 7.57 -9.71
N TYR A 49 7.61 7.72 -8.76
CA TYR A 49 6.65 6.68 -8.36
C TYR A 49 5.55 6.40 -9.40
N ARG A 50 5.42 7.24 -10.43
CA ARG A 50 4.48 7.01 -11.54
C ARG A 50 5.20 6.34 -12.70
N ILE A 51 4.59 5.30 -13.21
CA ILE A 51 5.04 4.58 -14.41
C ILE A 51 4.22 5.00 -15.62
N TYR A 52 4.77 4.79 -16.81
CA TYR A 52 4.00 4.89 -18.05
C TYR A 52 3.01 3.73 -18.14
N GLY A 53 1.79 4.04 -18.58
CA GLY A 53 0.76 3.04 -18.81
C GLY A 53 -0.63 3.67 -18.80
N TRP A 54 -1.63 2.80 -18.91
CA TRP A 54 -3.04 3.16 -18.79
C TRP A 54 -3.60 2.50 -17.53
N GLY A 55 -4.47 3.22 -16.82
CA GLY A 55 -5.15 2.71 -15.64
C GLY A 55 -4.40 2.93 -14.32
N ILE A 56 -4.55 1.97 -13.41
CA ILE A 56 -4.06 2.06 -12.03
C ILE A 56 -2.73 1.31 -11.93
N ASN A 57 -1.72 1.95 -11.34
CA ASN A 57 -0.50 1.24 -10.98
C ASN A 57 -0.77 0.32 -9.77
N THR A 58 -1.00 -0.96 -10.04
CA THR A 58 -1.26 -1.99 -9.03
C THR A 58 -0.04 -2.35 -8.21
N ASP A 59 1.16 -1.83 -8.52
CA ASP A 59 2.34 -1.96 -7.64
C ASP A 59 2.25 -0.97 -6.48
N PHE A 60 1.64 0.19 -6.69
CA PHE A 60 1.46 1.22 -5.65
C PHE A 60 0.08 1.18 -4.98
N MET A 61 -0.98 0.97 -5.76
CA MET A 61 -2.35 0.92 -5.23
C MET A 61 -2.71 -0.50 -4.78
N PRO A 62 -3.45 -0.68 -3.66
CA PRO A 62 -3.77 -1.99 -3.11
C PRO A 62 -5.05 -2.56 -3.75
N GLU A 63 -5.02 -2.82 -5.05
CA GLU A 63 -6.19 -3.29 -5.80
C GLU A 63 -6.77 -4.59 -5.22
N GLN A 64 -5.92 -5.55 -4.84
CA GLN A 64 -6.35 -6.82 -4.24
C GLN A 64 -7.17 -6.61 -2.95
N LEU A 65 -6.72 -5.70 -2.08
CA LEU A 65 -7.44 -5.35 -0.85
C LEU A 65 -8.85 -4.81 -1.17
N PHE A 66 -8.95 -3.91 -2.16
CA PHE A 66 -10.22 -3.31 -2.52
C PHE A 66 -11.16 -4.27 -3.25
N ASN A 67 -10.62 -5.18 -4.06
CA ASN A 67 -11.39 -6.29 -4.64
C ASN A 67 -11.93 -7.20 -3.53
N PHE A 68 -11.09 -7.57 -2.56
CA PHE A 68 -11.50 -8.35 -1.39
C PHE A 68 -12.60 -7.63 -0.59
N LYS A 69 -12.46 -6.32 -0.34
CA LYS A 69 -13.49 -5.50 0.32
C LYS A 69 -14.82 -5.58 -0.42
N LYS A 70 -14.78 -5.41 -1.75
CA LYS A 70 -15.97 -5.41 -2.62
C LYS A 70 -16.66 -6.77 -2.66
N GLU A 71 -15.90 -7.84 -2.87
CA GLU A 71 -16.39 -9.22 -2.95
C GLU A 71 -17.04 -9.69 -1.64
N ASN A 72 -16.58 -9.16 -0.51
CA ASN A 72 -17.06 -9.53 0.83
C ASN A 72 -17.98 -8.48 1.47
N ASN A 73 -18.46 -7.49 0.68
CA ASN A 73 -19.40 -6.45 1.11
C ASN A 73 -18.99 -5.73 2.42
N ILE A 74 -17.69 -5.50 2.62
CA ILE A 74 -17.19 -4.82 3.81
C ILE A 74 -17.52 -3.33 3.67
N THR A 75 -18.50 -2.88 4.46
CA THR A 75 -19.03 -1.50 4.46
C THR A 75 -19.17 -0.97 5.89
N GLY A 76 -19.14 0.36 6.04
CA GLY A 76 -19.18 1.03 7.34
C GLY A 76 -18.35 2.32 7.34
N THR A 77 -17.93 2.76 8.52
CA THR A 77 -17.04 3.91 8.67
C THR A 77 -15.57 3.47 8.57
N PRO A 78 -14.83 3.89 7.53
CA PRO A 78 -13.40 3.57 7.44
C PRO A 78 -12.56 4.39 8.40
N TYR A 79 -11.39 3.86 8.72
CA TYR A 79 -10.15 4.62 8.89
C TYR A 79 -9.18 4.18 7.80
N ASN A 80 -9.12 4.94 6.70
CA ASN A 80 -8.26 4.61 5.55
C ASN A 80 -6.93 5.35 5.61
N HIS A 81 -5.87 4.74 5.10
CA HIS A 81 -4.61 5.40 4.86
C HIS A 81 -4.78 6.58 3.90
N PHE A 82 -4.03 7.66 4.11
CA PHE A 82 -4.10 8.88 3.30
C PHE A 82 -3.97 8.60 1.80
N GLY A 83 -3.00 7.75 1.43
CA GLY A 83 -2.74 7.39 0.02
C GLY A 83 -3.87 6.61 -0.67
N THR A 84 -4.85 6.08 0.07
CA THR A 84 -5.97 5.31 -0.52
C THR A 84 -7.29 6.09 -0.54
N GLY A 85 -7.37 7.27 0.08
CA GLY A 85 -8.61 8.03 0.24
C GLY A 85 -9.34 8.33 -1.06
N GLY A 86 -8.63 8.80 -2.10
CA GLY A 86 -9.23 9.06 -3.41
C GLY A 86 -9.67 7.78 -4.13
N TYR A 87 -8.91 6.70 -3.97
CA TYR A 87 -9.20 5.40 -4.59
C TYR A 87 -10.39 4.70 -3.94
N LEU A 88 -10.55 4.84 -2.62
CA LEU A 88 -11.73 4.38 -1.89
C LEU A 88 -13.00 5.07 -2.41
N VAL A 89 -13.00 6.41 -2.50
CA VAL A 89 -14.17 7.16 -2.99
C VAL A 89 -14.48 6.85 -4.45
N TRP A 90 -13.45 6.63 -5.28
CA TRP A 90 -13.64 6.27 -6.69
C TRP A 90 -14.24 4.87 -6.88
N ASN A 91 -13.80 3.87 -6.10
CA ASN A 91 -14.30 2.49 -6.21
C ASN A 91 -15.64 2.26 -5.49
N PHE A 92 -15.95 3.06 -4.47
CA PHE A 92 -17.15 2.91 -3.65
C PHE A 92 -17.94 4.23 -3.61
N PRO A 93 -18.57 4.63 -4.72
CA PRO A 93 -19.34 5.87 -4.77
C PRO A 93 -20.41 5.91 -3.67
N GLY A 94 -20.38 6.97 -2.86
CA GLY A 94 -21.31 7.16 -1.75
C GLY A 94 -20.80 6.67 -0.39
N GLU A 95 -19.72 5.87 -0.34
CA GLU A 95 -19.02 5.61 0.93
C GLU A 95 -18.24 6.86 1.37
N LYS A 96 -18.25 7.12 2.68
CA LYS A 96 -17.40 8.15 3.28
C LYS A 96 -15.98 7.61 3.38
N ASN A 97 -14.98 8.46 3.16
CA ASN A 97 -13.61 8.20 3.60
C ASN A 97 -13.35 8.88 4.95
N TYR A 98 -12.32 8.43 5.66
CA TYR A 98 -11.82 9.12 6.85
C TYR A 98 -11.01 10.35 6.47
N ILE A 99 -10.08 10.15 5.54
CA ILE A 99 -9.20 11.17 4.99
C ILE A 99 -9.15 11.04 3.47
N ASP A 100 -9.25 12.16 2.77
CA ASP A 100 -9.17 12.25 1.32
C ASP A 100 -7.73 12.55 0.88
N SER A 101 -7.23 11.85 -0.14
CA SER A 101 -5.86 12.01 -0.65
C SER A 101 -5.57 13.40 -1.26
N ARG A 102 -6.59 14.24 -1.45
CA ARG A 102 -6.45 15.65 -1.87
C ARG A 102 -6.14 16.58 -0.70
N ASN A 103 -6.19 16.09 0.54
CA ASN A 103 -6.08 16.88 1.77
C ASN A 103 -7.02 18.10 1.77
N LEU A 104 -8.32 17.86 1.91
CA LEU A 104 -9.33 18.91 1.81
C LEU A 104 -9.57 19.68 3.12
N ASN A 105 -9.01 19.21 4.24
CA ASN A 105 -9.23 19.78 5.56
C ASN A 105 -8.05 19.48 6.49
N ASP A 106 -7.37 20.52 6.94
CA ASP A 106 -6.17 20.40 7.79
C ASP A 106 -6.48 19.84 9.18
N GLU A 107 -7.66 20.10 9.76
CA GLU A 107 -8.06 19.54 11.05
C GLU A 107 -8.18 18.02 10.96
N ILE A 108 -8.81 17.51 9.90
CA ILE A 108 -8.92 16.07 9.65
C ILE A 108 -7.56 15.46 9.34
N HIS A 109 -6.69 16.17 8.62
CA HIS A 109 -5.33 15.70 8.35
C HIS A 109 -4.50 15.58 9.64
N ASN A 110 -4.51 16.63 10.47
CA ASN A 110 -3.81 16.62 11.76
C ASN A 110 -4.35 15.53 12.70
N GLU A 111 -5.66 15.31 12.70
CA GLU A 111 -6.26 14.22 13.46
C GLU A 111 -5.86 12.84 12.93
N TYR A 112 -5.84 12.66 11.61
CA TYR A 112 -5.35 11.45 10.96
C TYR A 112 -3.90 11.17 11.36
N ASP A 113 -3.01 12.17 11.27
CA ASP A 113 -1.61 12.01 11.64
C ASP A 113 -1.45 11.68 13.13
N ALA A 114 -2.22 12.33 14.00
CA ALA A 114 -2.23 12.06 15.43
C ALA A 114 -2.63 10.61 15.74
N ILE A 115 -3.65 10.08 15.04
CA ILE A 115 -4.05 8.68 15.17
C ILE A 115 -2.97 7.75 14.60
N MET A 116 -2.43 8.08 13.43
CA MET A 116 -1.43 7.27 12.73
C MET A 116 -0.20 6.99 13.59
N VAL A 117 0.27 7.99 14.36
CA VAL A 117 1.41 7.84 15.28
C VAL A 117 0.99 7.56 16.73
N MET A 118 -0.26 7.17 16.96
CA MET A 118 -0.80 6.78 18.28
C MET A 118 -0.60 7.85 19.37
N GLN A 119 -0.83 9.13 19.05
CA GLN A 119 -0.81 10.19 20.06
C GLN A 119 -1.82 9.92 21.19
N PRO A 120 -1.57 10.38 22.43
CA PRO A 120 -2.47 10.13 23.55
C PRO A 120 -3.93 10.48 23.24
N GLY A 121 -4.84 9.53 23.45
CA GLY A 121 -6.26 9.68 23.17
C GLY A 121 -6.70 9.30 21.75
N PHE A 122 -5.82 8.72 20.93
CA PHE A 122 -6.18 8.26 19.58
C PHE A 122 -7.29 7.21 19.59
N GLU A 123 -7.34 6.32 20.59
CA GLU A 123 -8.37 5.29 20.70
C GLU A 123 -9.75 5.92 20.88
N LYS A 124 -9.83 6.96 21.72
CA LYS A 124 -11.07 7.72 21.93
C LYS A 124 -11.54 8.36 20.63
N LYS A 125 -10.62 8.90 19.81
CA LYS A 125 -10.95 9.47 18.50
C LYS A 125 -11.48 8.40 17.54
N LEU A 126 -10.87 7.22 17.50
CA LEU A 126 -11.38 6.09 16.70
C LEU A 126 -12.80 5.68 17.12
N GLU A 127 -13.07 5.67 18.44
CA GLU A 127 -14.39 5.35 18.99
C GLU A 127 -15.43 6.44 18.70
N GLU A 128 -15.10 7.72 18.92
CA GLU A 128 -15.96 8.89 18.65
C GLU A 128 -16.32 9.02 17.16
N ARG A 129 -15.37 8.67 16.28
CA ARG A 129 -15.59 8.62 14.82
C ARG A 129 -16.39 7.40 14.40
N GLY A 130 -16.60 6.42 15.28
CA GLY A 130 -17.36 5.21 14.98
C GLY A 130 -16.67 4.32 13.95
N VAL A 131 -15.33 4.24 13.97
CA VAL A 131 -14.56 3.46 12.99
C VAL A 131 -14.94 1.97 13.09
N ASP A 132 -15.21 1.39 11.93
CA ASP A 132 -15.67 0.01 11.74
C ASP A 132 -14.60 -0.87 11.08
N TYR A 133 -13.85 -0.34 10.12
CA TYR A 133 -12.79 -1.06 9.43
C TYR A 133 -11.63 -0.13 9.10
N VAL A 134 -10.45 -0.71 8.89
CA VAL A 134 -9.19 0.00 8.69
C VAL A 134 -8.54 -0.46 7.41
N ILE A 135 -8.16 0.48 6.54
CA ILE A 135 -7.36 0.20 5.35
C ILE A 135 -5.98 0.80 5.59
N TYR A 136 -4.97 -0.06 5.74
CA TYR A 136 -3.57 0.37 5.81
C TYR A 136 -2.87 0.11 4.48
N LEU A 137 -2.00 1.03 4.07
CA LEU A 137 -1.16 0.93 2.88
C LEU A 137 0.23 1.50 3.18
N ASP A 138 1.26 0.70 2.94
CA ASP A 138 2.66 1.10 2.89
C ASP A 138 3.37 0.32 1.78
N PRO A 139 3.61 0.94 0.61
CA PRO A 139 4.31 0.29 -0.51
C PRO A 139 5.75 -0.14 -0.18
N ASP A 140 6.35 0.41 0.87
CA ASP A 140 7.69 0.06 1.34
C ASP A 140 7.67 -0.83 2.58
N LEU A 141 6.53 -1.45 2.90
CA LEU A 141 6.34 -2.29 4.09
C LEU A 141 7.44 -3.36 4.23
N ILE A 142 7.77 -4.04 3.13
CA ILE A 142 8.84 -5.05 3.09
C ILE A 142 10.21 -4.45 3.46
N ARG A 143 10.48 -3.21 3.05
CA ARG A 143 11.76 -2.52 3.32
C ARG A 143 11.79 -1.88 4.70
N ARG A 144 10.62 -1.54 5.26
CA ARG A 144 10.46 -0.83 6.54
C ARG A 144 9.46 -1.53 7.46
N PRO A 145 9.64 -2.82 7.78
CA PRO A 145 8.66 -3.58 8.55
C PRO A 145 8.39 -3.00 9.95
N ASN A 146 9.38 -2.32 10.53
CA ASN A 146 9.23 -1.63 11.83
C ASN A 146 8.15 -0.54 11.85
N ASP A 147 7.70 -0.06 10.69
CA ASP A 147 6.58 0.88 10.61
C ASP A 147 5.29 0.25 11.16
N LEU A 148 5.11 -1.06 11.01
CA LEU A 148 3.98 -1.78 11.62
C LEU A 148 3.93 -1.62 13.14
N LYS A 149 5.10 -1.62 13.80
CA LYS A 149 5.22 -1.50 15.26
C LYS A 149 5.10 -0.06 15.75
N ARG A 150 5.56 0.90 14.94
CA ARG A 150 5.59 2.32 15.31
C ARG A 150 4.26 3.03 15.06
N LEU A 151 3.45 2.54 14.11
CA LEU A 151 2.22 3.18 13.69
C LEU A 151 1.00 2.48 14.29
N VAL A 152 -0.18 3.06 14.05
CA VAL A 152 -1.49 2.57 14.53
C VAL A 152 -1.80 1.11 14.15
N THR A 153 -1.12 0.56 13.14
CA THR A 153 -1.13 -0.87 12.83
C THR A 153 -0.79 -1.75 14.03
N ASN A 154 0.12 -1.32 14.91
CA ASN A 154 0.43 -2.05 16.15
C ASN A 154 -0.83 -2.19 17.02
N TYR A 155 -1.59 -1.10 17.18
CA TYR A 155 -2.85 -1.13 17.94
C TYR A 155 -3.85 -2.09 17.30
N PHE A 156 -4.01 -2.06 15.96
CA PHE A 156 -4.95 -2.95 15.27
C PHE A 156 -4.52 -4.42 15.28
N SER A 157 -3.22 -4.71 15.27
CA SER A 157 -2.70 -6.09 15.37
C SER A 157 -2.74 -6.66 16.79
N THR A 158 -2.61 -5.82 17.83
CA THR A 158 -2.53 -6.30 19.22
C THR A 158 -3.85 -6.21 19.99
N ASN A 159 -4.80 -5.38 19.54
CA ASN A 159 -6.09 -5.23 20.19
C ASN A 159 -7.12 -6.23 19.64
N LYS A 160 -7.59 -7.14 20.50
CA LYS A 160 -8.55 -8.20 20.16
C LYS A 160 -9.89 -7.70 19.58
N LYS A 161 -10.24 -6.42 19.75
CA LYS A 161 -11.40 -5.79 19.10
C LYS A 161 -11.27 -5.70 17.58
N TRP A 162 -10.07 -5.87 17.03
CA TRP A 162 -9.78 -5.76 15.60
C TRP A 162 -9.29 -7.09 15.05
N LYS A 163 -9.76 -7.42 13.85
CA LYS A 163 -9.55 -8.71 13.18
C LYS A 163 -8.91 -8.47 11.83
N LEU A 164 -7.70 -8.99 11.64
CA LEU A 164 -7.02 -8.95 10.34
C LEU A 164 -7.70 -9.94 9.39
N VAL A 165 -8.35 -9.43 8.33
CA VAL A 165 -9.10 -10.26 7.38
C VAL A 165 -8.45 -10.34 6.00
N PHE A 166 -7.58 -9.39 5.69
CA PHE A 166 -6.78 -9.37 4.47
C PHE A 166 -5.41 -8.75 4.75
N TRP A 167 -4.37 -9.30 4.14
CA TRP A 167 -3.07 -8.65 4.02
C TRP A 167 -2.34 -9.13 2.75
N ASP A 168 -1.54 -8.25 2.18
CA ASP A 168 -0.58 -8.53 1.10
C ASP A 168 0.77 -7.87 1.42
N ASP A 169 1.66 -7.81 0.44
CA ASP A 169 3.01 -7.25 0.59
C ASP A 169 3.09 -5.77 1.00
N LYS A 170 1.97 -5.04 0.95
CA LYS A 170 1.94 -3.58 1.16
C LYS A 170 0.70 -3.06 1.88
N SER A 171 -0.30 -3.89 2.13
CA SER A 171 -1.59 -3.43 2.62
C SER A 171 -2.24 -4.42 3.56
N MET A 172 -3.08 -3.89 4.45
CA MET A 172 -3.80 -4.66 5.46
C MET A 172 -5.21 -4.12 5.62
N LEU A 173 -6.16 -5.03 5.81
CA LEU A 173 -7.55 -4.72 6.13
C LEU A 173 -7.91 -5.33 7.48
N PHE A 174 -8.25 -4.46 8.43
CA PHE A 174 -8.80 -4.88 9.71
C PHE A 174 -10.28 -4.54 9.75
N VAL A 175 -11.07 -5.40 10.38
CA VAL A 175 -12.48 -5.14 10.71
C VAL A 175 -12.67 -5.22 12.22
N LYS A 176 -13.59 -4.41 12.74
CA LYS A 176 -13.96 -4.45 14.16
C LYS A 176 -14.75 -5.72 14.45
N ASP A 177 -14.56 -6.31 15.62
CA ASP A 177 -15.33 -7.46 16.08
C ASP A 177 -16.73 -7.03 16.51
N VAL A 178 -17.62 -6.93 15.52
CA VAL A 178 -19.03 -6.52 15.67
C VAL A 178 -19.93 -7.42 14.80
N PRO A 179 -21.23 -7.57 15.15
CA PRO A 179 -22.13 -8.51 14.47
C PRO A 179 -22.17 -8.40 12.94
N LYS A 180 -22.03 -7.19 12.38
CA LYS A 180 -22.06 -6.98 10.92
C LYS A 180 -20.87 -7.58 10.17
N PHE A 181 -19.76 -7.86 10.85
CA PHE A 181 -18.57 -8.45 10.24
C PHE A 181 -18.36 -9.91 10.65
N SER A 182 -19.29 -10.51 11.41
CA SER A 182 -19.13 -11.88 11.93
C SER A 182 -18.89 -12.92 10.82
N GLU A 183 -19.57 -12.81 9.68
CA GLU A 183 -19.36 -13.72 8.54
C GLU A 183 -17.95 -13.57 7.95
N VAL A 184 -17.51 -12.32 7.73
CA VAL A 184 -16.19 -12.02 7.19
C VAL A 184 -15.09 -12.49 8.16
N ILE A 185 -15.26 -12.23 9.46
CA ILE A 185 -14.32 -12.66 10.50
C ILE A 185 -14.24 -14.19 10.54
N GLN A 186 -15.38 -14.87 10.59
CA GLN A 186 -15.42 -16.33 10.65
C GLN A 186 -14.68 -16.98 9.47
N LYS A 187 -14.79 -16.39 8.27
CA LYS A 187 -14.25 -16.95 7.04
C LYS A 187 -12.81 -16.52 6.73
N TYR A 188 -12.42 -15.30 7.12
CA TYR A 188 -11.21 -14.66 6.61
C TYR A 188 -10.25 -14.13 7.69
N GLU A 189 -10.60 -14.17 8.97
CA GLU A 189 -9.65 -13.82 10.03
C GLU A 189 -8.37 -14.65 9.89
N TYR A 190 -7.22 -13.95 9.85
CA TYR A 190 -5.91 -14.57 10.01
C TYR A 190 -5.65 -14.75 11.50
N LYS A 191 -5.70 -15.99 11.97
CA LYS A 191 -5.45 -16.34 13.37
C LYS A 191 -4.02 -16.82 13.59
N VAL A 192 -3.37 -17.28 12.53
CA VAL A 192 -2.02 -17.86 12.62
C VAL A 192 -1.05 -17.17 11.67
N LEU A 193 -1.40 -17.01 10.40
CA LEU A 193 -0.59 -16.28 9.41
C LEU A 193 -0.78 -14.76 9.55
N ASP A 194 -0.43 -14.22 10.71
CA ASP A 194 -0.36 -12.78 10.94
C ASP A 194 1.09 -12.28 10.74
N PRO A 195 1.36 -11.36 9.80
CA PRO A 195 2.69 -10.81 9.57
C PRO A 195 3.23 -10.02 10.77
N TYR A 196 2.37 -9.39 11.57
CA TYR A 196 2.78 -8.67 12.78
C TYR A 196 3.37 -9.63 13.82
N ASP A 197 2.66 -10.72 14.11
CA ASP A 197 3.12 -11.70 15.09
C ASP A 197 4.39 -12.42 14.62
N ALA A 198 4.48 -12.76 13.33
CA ALA A 198 5.67 -13.37 12.75
C ALA A 198 6.92 -12.47 12.89
N LEU A 199 6.75 -11.14 12.78
CA LEU A 199 7.83 -10.17 12.85
C LEU A 199 8.18 -9.76 14.29
N PHE A 200 7.19 -9.57 15.15
CA PHE A 200 7.38 -8.92 16.46
C PHE A 200 7.05 -9.80 17.67
N ASN A 201 6.22 -10.84 17.50
CA ASN A 201 5.77 -11.75 18.56
C ASN A 201 6.12 -13.22 18.21
N ARG A 202 7.37 -13.46 17.82
CA ARG A 202 7.81 -14.74 17.24
C ARG A 202 7.46 -15.98 18.07
N ALA A 203 7.58 -15.90 19.39
CA ALA A 203 7.25 -17.03 20.27
C ALA A 203 5.76 -17.39 20.22
N ASP A 204 4.89 -16.39 20.20
CA ASP A 204 3.44 -16.57 20.09
C ASP A 204 3.07 -17.08 18.70
N PHE A 205 3.70 -16.55 17.64
CA PHE A 205 3.55 -17.06 16.28
C PHE A 205 3.92 -18.55 16.18
N GLU A 206 5.11 -18.94 16.65
CA GLU A 206 5.56 -20.33 16.62
C GLU A 206 4.64 -21.25 17.45
N SER A 207 4.17 -20.77 18.60
CA SER A 207 3.20 -21.49 19.43
C SER A 207 1.87 -21.69 18.70
N ASN A 208 1.32 -20.63 18.10
CA ASN A 208 0.05 -20.67 17.35
C ASN A 208 0.12 -21.60 16.14
N VAL A 209 1.24 -21.59 15.40
CA VAL A 209 1.49 -22.51 14.28
C VAL A 209 1.44 -23.97 14.74
N LYS A 210 2.10 -24.29 15.85
CA LYS A 210 2.12 -25.66 16.38
C LYS A 210 0.77 -26.11 16.94
N GLN A 211 0.05 -25.22 17.61
CA GLN A 211 -1.22 -25.54 18.26
C GLN A 211 -2.41 -25.62 17.29
N ASN A 212 -2.34 -24.95 16.13
CA ASN A 212 -3.48 -24.81 15.20
C ASN A 212 -3.13 -25.26 13.77
N PRO A 213 -2.67 -26.52 13.56
CA PRO A 213 -2.16 -26.98 12.27
C PRO A 213 -3.21 -26.95 11.13
N ASP A 214 -4.49 -27.13 11.45
CA ASP A 214 -5.56 -27.08 10.45
C ASP A 214 -5.87 -25.65 10.00
N ALA A 215 -5.83 -24.68 10.94
CA ALA A 215 -5.95 -23.27 10.62
C ALA A 215 -4.78 -22.80 9.75
N VAL A 216 -3.56 -23.25 10.07
CA VAL A 216 -2.37 -23.00 9.24
C VAL A 216 -2.58 -23.48 7.81
N LYS A 217 -2.99 -24.74 7.61
CA LYS A 217 -3.22 -25.29 6.26
C LYS A 217 -4.26 -24.48 5.50
N LEU A 218 -5.36 -24.09 6.15
CA LEU A 218 -6.42 -23.31 5.53
C LEU A 218 -5.94 -21.91 5.12
N GLU A 219 -5.25 -21.20 6.02
CA GLU A 219 -4.76 -19.85 5.76
C GLU A 219 -3.62 -19.84 4.72
N VAL A 220 -2.71 -20.82 4.75
CA VAL A 220 -1.66 -21.00 3.73
C VAL A 220 -2.28 -21.27 2.37
N LYS A 221 -3.25 -22.19 2.30
CA LYS A 221 -3.96 -22.48 1.04
C LYS A 221 -4.62 -21.21 0.49
N ARG A 222 -5.34 -20.46 1.33
CA ARG A 222 -5.96 -19.20 0.92
C ARG A 222 -4.94 -18.22 0.35
N LYS A 223 -3.79 -18.04 1.01
CA LYS A 223 -2.73 -17.15 0.51
C LYS A 223 -2.08 -17.65 -0.78
N LEU A 224 -1.91 -18.96 -0.96
CA LEU A 224 -1.44 -19.54 -2.24
C LEU A 224 -2.44 -19.28 -3.37
N ASP A 225 -3.73 -19.36 -3.09
CA ASP A 225 -4.78 -19.15 -4.09
C ASP A 225 -4.89 -17.67 -4.49
N THR A 226 -4.61 -16.72 -3.57
CA THR A 226 -4.76 -15.27 -3.83
C THR A 226 -3.47 -14.58 -4.23
N GLU A 227 -2.34 -14.89 -3.58
CA GLU A 227 -1.07 -14.18 -3.72
C GLU A 227 0.12 -15.16 -3.61
N PRO A 228 0.26 -16.11 -4.53
CA PRO A 228 1.29 -17.14 -4.44
C PRO A 228 2.71 -16.58 -4.51
N ASN A 229 2.92 -15.38 -5.05
CA ASN A 229 4.24 -14.80 -5.25
C ASN A 229 4.55 -13.63 -4.30
N GLY A 230 3.69 -13.35 -3.32
CA GLY A 230 3.93 -12.29 -2.34
C GLY A 230 5.15 -12.58 -1.49
N PHE A 231 6.06 -11.62 -1.36
CA PHE A 231 7.32 -11.74 -0.65
C PHE A 231 7.12 -12.02 0.84
N LEU A 232 6.22 -11.27 1.51
CA LEU A 232 5.90 -11.50 2.92
C LEU A 232 5.32 -12.90 3.09
N PHE A 233 4.37 -13.28 2.23
CA PHE A 233 3.77 -14.60 2.29
C PHE A 233 4.79 -15.74 2.08
N GLN A 234 5.65 -15.65 1.08
CA GLN A 234 6.69 -16.65 0.83
C GLN A 234 7.62 -16.80 2.03
N THR A 235 8.01 -15.68 2.66
CA THR A 235 8.84 -15.68 3.86
C THR A 235 8.13 -16.37 5.04
N LEU A 236 6.86 -16.02 5.28
CA LEU A 236 6.06 -16.64 6.34
C LEU A 236 5.81 -18.13 6.07
N ASN A 237 5.49 -18.51 4.85
CA ASN A 237 5.24 -19.89 4.46
C ASN A 237 6.50 -20.77 4.66
N GLN A 238 7.69 -20.25 4.34
CA GLN A 238 8.95 -20.94 4.64
C GLN A 238 9.16 -21.11 6.15
N ALA A 239 8.85 -20.10 6.97
CA ALA A 239 8.95 -20.19 8.42
C ALA A 239 7.98 -21.24 8.99
N VAL A 240 6.72 -21.22 8.54
CA VAL A 240 5.69 -22.21 8.90
C VAL A 240 6.13 -23.62 8.56
N ASN A 241 6.63 -23.86 7.34
CA ASN A 241 7.11 -25.17 6.93
C ASN A 241 8.25 -25.68 7.83
N LYS A 242 9.19 -24.82 8.23
CA LYS A 242 10.25 -25.19 9.18
C LYS A 242 9.71 -25.53 10.56
N ILE A 243 8.74 -24.76 11.06
CA ILE A 243 8.10 -25.00 12.36
C ILE A 243 7.35 -26.35 12.35
N MET A 244 6.62 -26.63 11.27
CA MET A 244 5.83 -27.85 11.11
C MET A 244 6.66 -29.10 10.85
N GLN A 245 7.84 -28.98 10.23
CA GLN A 245 8.79 -30.09 10.00
C GLN A 245 9.64 -30.44 11.24
N GLY A 246 9.71 -29.52 12.22
CA GLY A 246 10.38 -29.75 13.50
C GLY A 246 9.47 -30.34 14.59
N LEU A 247 8.25 -30.75 14.22
CA LEU A 247 7.30 -31.55 15.02
C LEU A 247 7.46 -33.03 14.66
#